data_AF-A0A098EBS9-F1
#
_entry.id   AF-A0A098EBS9-F1
#
_cell.length_a   1.000
_cell.length_b   1.000
_cell.length_c   1.000
_cell.angle_alpha   90.00
_cell.angle_beta   90.00
_cell.angle_gamma   90.00
#
_symmetry.space_group_name_H-M   'P 1'
#
loop_
_entity.id
_entity.type
_entity.pdbx_description
1 polymer ?
#
loop_
_entity_poly.entity_id
_entity_poly.type
_entity_poly.pdbx_seq_one_letter_code
_entity_poly.pdbx_strand_id
1 'polypeptide(L)' 'MPEDGLKIRKPDISKARKYLNWESKVKLKEGLERTIKYFKKEI' A
#
# COMPACT_ATOMS: atom_id res chain seq x y z
N MET A 1 28.66 1.70 -4.71
CA MET A 1 27.84 1.37 -3.52
C MET A 1 27.17 2.63 -3.01
N PRO A 2 25.85 2.62 -2.72
CA PRO A 2 25.21 1.63 -1.88
C PRO A 2 24.67 0.44 -2.68
N GLU A 3 25.03 -0.76 -2.22
CA GLU A 3 24.56 -2.04 -2.74
C GLU A 3 23.28 -2.48 -2.03
N ASP A 4 22.43 -3.16 -2.80
CA ASP A 4 21.20 -3.84 -2.42
C ASP A 4 20.12 -3.00 -1.72
N GLY A 5 19.38 -2.27 -2.56
CA GLY A 5 18.02 -1.85 -2.22
C GLY A 5 17.19 -3.07 -1.80
N LEU A 6 16.57 -2.98 -0.62
CA LEU A 6 15.68 -3.98 -0.05
C LEU A 6 14.78 -4.62 -1.13
N LYS A 7 15.06 -5.89 -1.48
CA LYS A 7 14.26 -6.68 -2.44
C LYS A 7 12.81 -6.84 -2.01
N ILE A 8 12.53 -6.61 -0.73
CA ILE A 8 11.22 -6.72 -0.11
C ILE A 8 10.95 -5.42 0.64
N ARG A 9 9.82 -4.78 0.32
CA ARG A 9 9.34 -3.61 1.05
C ARG A 9 8.19 -4.05 1.97
N LYS A 10 8.46 -4.07 3.27
CA LYS A 10 7.45 -4.28 4.31
C LYS A 10 7.61 -3.19 5.37
N PRO A 11 6.98 -2.02 5.20
CA PRO A 11 7.06 -0.97 6.20
C PRO A 11 6.40 -1.43 7.49
N ASP A 12 7.09 -1.26 8.62
CA ASP A 12 6.47 -1.40 9.93
C ASP A 12 5.56 -0.20 10.20
N ILE A 13 4.30 -0.48 10.52
CA ILE A 13 3.26 0.54 10.76
C ILE A 13 2.98 0.76 12.25
N SER A 14 3.79 0.17 13.15
CA SER A 14 3.51 0.20 14.60
C SER A 14 3.53 1.62 15.15
N LYS A 15 4.40 2.50 14.61
CA LYS A 15 4.43 3.93 14.98
C LYS A 15 3.14 4.65 14.57
N ALA A 16 2.65 4.43 13.34
CA ALA A 16 1.43 5.07 12.86
C ALA A 16 0.20 4.63 13.65
N ARG A 17 0.12 3.33 14.00
CA ARG A 17 -0.95 2.83 14.87
C ARG A 17 -0.88 3.44 16.28
N LYS A 18 0.32 3.56 16.86
CA LYS A 18 0.51 4.09 18.22
C LYS A 18 0.22 5.59 18.34
N TYR A 19 0.73 6.39 17.41
CA TYR A 19 0.71 7.86 17.53
C TYR A 19 -0.42 8.51 16.73
N LEU A 20 -0.84 7.90 15.62
CA LEU A 20 -1.83 8.47 14.71
C LEU A 20 -3.15 7.69 14.75
N ASN A 21 -3.24 6.62 15.55
CA ASN A 21 -4.33 5.65 15.53
C ASN A 21 -4.70 5.22 14.09
N TRP A 22 -3.68 5.10 13.25
CA TRP A 22 -3.83 4.95 11.80
C TRP A 22 -3.43 3.56 11.35
N GLU A 23 -4.26 2.99 10.49
CA GLU A 23 -3.97 1.76 9.75
C GLU A 23 -4.63 1.77 8.38
N SER A 24 -4.10 0.98 7.45
CA SER A 24 -4.66 0.81 6.11
C SER A 24 -6.03 0.15 6.18
N LYS A 25 -7.08 0.90 5.84
CA LYS A 25 -8.48 0.42 5.84
C LYS A 25 -8.86 -0.39 4.61
N VAL A 26 -8.17 -0.16 3.49
CA VAL A 26 -8.47 -0.79 2.19
C VAL A 26 -7.59 -2.01 2.00
N LYS A 27 -8.20 -3.17 1.76
CA LYS A 27 -7.48 -4.40 1.42
C LYS A 27 -6.88 -4.29 0.01
N LEU A 28 -5.74 -4.94 -0.22
CA LEU A 28 -5.05 -4.92 -1.51
C LEU A 28 -5.97 -5.29 -2.68
N LYS A 29 -6.72 -6.38 -2.56
CA LYS A 29 -7.65 -6.86 -3.59
C LYS A 29 -8.70 -5.81 -3.94
N GLU A 30 -9.34 -5.22 -2.92
CA GLU A 30 -10.36 -4.18 -3.09
C GLU A 30 -9.78 -2.94 -3.78
N GLY A 31 -8.57 -2.53 -3.40
CA GLY A 31 -7.85 -1.43 -4.04
C GLY A 31 -7.61 -1.72 -5.53
N LEU A 32 -7.11 -2.91 -5.86
CA LEU A 32 -6.85 -3.32 -7.24
C LEU A 32 -8.12 -3.38 -8.09
N GLU A 33 -9.21 -3.95 -7.56
CA GLU A 33 -10.49 -4.03 -8.28
C GLU A 33 -11.04 -2.64 -8.63
N ARG A 34 -10.94 -1.68 -7.70
CA ARG A 34 -11.35 -0.27 -7.93
C ARG A 34 -10.50 0.38 -9.00
N THR A 35 -9.18 0.21 -8.95
CA THR A 35 -8.24 0.77 -9.92
C THR A 35 -8.49 0.19 -11.32
N ILE A 36 -8.68 -1.13 -11.44
CA ILE A 36 -9.00 -1.78 -12.72
C ILE A 36 -10.32 -1.25 -13.28
N LYS A 37 -11.35 -1.14 -12.45
CA LYS A 37 -12.67 -0.61 -12.86
C LYS A 37 -12.57 0.83 -13.36
N TYR A 38 -11.76 1.65 -12.70
CA TYR A 38 -11.50 3.04 -13.11
C TYR A 38 -10.87 3.09 -14.51
N PHE A 39 -9.76 2.36 -14.73
CA PHE A 39 -9.09 2.34 -16.04
C PHE A 39 -9.93 1.68 -17.15
N LYS A 40 -10.76 0.68 -16.83
CA LYS A 40 -11.72 0.09 -17.78
C LYS A 40 -12.83 1.04 -18.22
N LYS A 41 -13.08 2.12 -17.47
CA LYS A 41 -14.11 3.10 -17.79
C LYS A 41 -13.55 4.28 -18.59
N GLU A 42 -12.27 4.58 -18.45
CA GLU A 42 -11.59 5.67 -19.17
C GLU A 42 -11.06 5.27 -20.57
N ILE A 43 -10.96 3.98 -20.86
CA ILE A 43 -10.64 3.40 -22.18
C ILE A 43 -11.93 2.94 -22.86
#